data_AF-A0A7S0CK44-F1
#
_entry.id   AF-A0A7S0CK44-F1
#
_cell.length_a   1.000
_cell.length_b   1.000
_cell.length_c   1.000
_cell.angle_alpha   90.00
_cell.angle_beta   90.00
_cell.angle_gamma   90.00
#
_symmetry.space_group_name_H-M   'P 1'
#
loop_
_entity.id
_entity.type
_entity.pdbx_description
1 polymer ?
#
loop_
_entity_poly.entity_id
_entity_poly.type
_entity_poly.pdbx_seq_one_letter_code
_entity_poly.pdbx_strand_id
1 'polypeptide(L)'
;KELVSYVNEFGDARVPKRFADNPFLGSWVNTQRRHYKKSQKSNKLCNITKERIQLLNNIGFEWSLISSELWDVRYKELVSYVNEFGDARVPKRFADNPFLGSWVNTQRRHYKKSQKSNKLCNITKERIQLLNDIGFEWSLRSIEPWDVRCKELVNYVKEFGHARVP
;
A
#
# COMPACT_ATOMS: atom_id res chain seq x y z
N LYS A 1 -15.34 6.23 -19.58
CA LYS A 1 -16.76 6.18 -19.14
C LYS A 1 -17.08 4.77 -18.66
N GLU A 2 -16.92 3.73 -19.48
CA GLU A 2 -17.18 2.33 -19.10
C GLU A 2 -16.41 1.82 -17.86
N LEU A 3 -15.10 2.10 -17.75
CA LEU A 3 -14.34 1.68 -16.56
C LEU A 3 -14.80 2.40 -15.27
N VAL A 4 -15.28 3.65 -15.38
CA VAL A 4 -15.83 4.38 -14.23
C VAL A 4 -17.17 3.79 -13.82
N SER A 5 -18.02 3.44 -14.79
CA SER A 5 -19.27 2.72 -14.54
C SER A 5 -19.01 1.38 -13.85
N TYR A 6 -18.01 0.62 -14.30
CA TYR A 6 -17.59 -0.62 -13.64
C TYR A 6 -17.16 -0.38 -12.18
N VAL A 7 -16.33 0.64 -11.93
CA VAL A 7 -15.89 0.98 -10.56
C VAL A 7 -17.08 1.36 -9.67
N ASN A 8 -18.06 2.09 -10.22
CA ASN A 8 -19.26 2.45 -9.46
C ASN A 8 -20.15 1.24 -9.14
N GLU A 9 -20.19 0.25 -10.02
CA GLU A 9 -21.02 -0.95 -9.88
C GLU A 9 -20.38 -2.00 -8.96
N PHE A 10 -19.09 -2.29 -9.15
CA PHE A 10 -18.37 -3.35 -8.46
C PHE A 10 -17.54 -2.84 -7.28
N GLY A 11 -17.41 -1.53 -7.10
CA GLY A 11 -16.63 -0.91 -6.03
C GLY A 11 -15.11 -0.97 -6.22
N ASP A 12 -14.64 -1.60 -7.31
CA ASP A 12 -13.22 -1.73 -7.63
C ASP A 12 -12.94 -1.64 -9.14
N ALA A 13 -11.66 -1.52 -9.51
CA ALA A 13 -11.21 -1.49 -10.89
C ALA A 13 -10.63 -2.84 -11.37
N ARG A 14 -11.06 -3.96 -10.78
CA ARG A 14 -10.52 -5.32 -11.03
C ARG A 14 -11.20 -6.03 -12.19
N VAL A 15 -11.31 -5.35 -13.33
CA VAL A 15 -11.97 -5.93 -14.50
C VAL A 15 -11.24 -7.22 -14.95
N PRO A 16 -11.97 -8.36 -15.06
CA PRO A 16 -11.43 -9.61 -15.58
C PRO A 16 -11.04 -9.51 -17.06
N LYS A 17 -10.06 -10.30 -17.50
CA LYS A 17 -9.69 -10.35 -18.93
C LYS A 17 -10.85 -10.78 -19.82
N ARG A 18 -11.67 -11.72 -19.33
CA ARG A 18 -12.88 -12.22 -19.98
C ARG A 18 -14.09 -11.70 -19.20
N PHE A 19 -14.34 -10.40 -19.27
CA PHE A 19 -15.52 -9.81 -18.66
C PHE A 19 -16.73 -10.07 -19.57
N ALA A 20 -17.70 -10.85 -19.09
CA ALA A 20 -18.79 -11.35 -19.92
C ALA A 20 -19.74 -10.22 -20.35
N ASP A 21 -20.04 -9.29 -19.44
CA ASP A 21 -20.99 -8.20 -19.69
C ASP A 21 -20.43 -7.14 -20.65
N ASN A 22 -19.10 -7.00 -20.68
CA ASN A 22 -18.42 -6.15 -21.66
C ASN A 22 -17.04 -6.72 -22.04
N PRO A 23 -17.00 -7.60 -23.07
CA PRO A 23 -15.75 -8.20 -23.54
C PRO A 23 -14.73 -7.19 -24.09
N PHE A 24 -15.21 -6.06 -24.64
CA PHE A 24 -14.35 -4.98 -25.13
C PHE A 24 -13.59 -4.31 -23.99
N LEU A 25 -14.27 -4.02 -22.87
CA LEU A 25 -13.65 -3.46 -21.68
C LEU A 25 -12.60 -4.42 -21.10
N GLY A 26 -12.91 -5.72 -20.99
CA GLY A 26 -11.96 -6.74 -20.52
C GLY A 26 -10.69 -6.82 -21.39
N SER A 27 -10.85 -6.78 -22.72
CA SER A 27 -9.74 -6.75 -23.67
C SER A 27 -8.90 -5.47 -23.57
N TRP A 28 -9.57 -4.32 -23.44
CA TRP A 28 -8.92 -3.02 -23.31
C TRP A 28 -8.10 -2.91 -22.02
N VAL A 29 -8.67 -3.30 -20.88
CA VAL A 29 -8.00 -3.33 -19.57
C VAL A 29 -6.78 -4.25 -19.61
N ASN A 30 -6.90 -5.44 -20.19
CA ASN A 30 -5.77 -6.35 -20.36
C ASN A 30 -4.67 -5.77 -21.27
N THR A 31 -5.05 -5.01 -22.30
CA THR A 31 -4.11 -4.30 -23.16
C THR A 31 -3.34 -3.23 -22.38
N GLN A 32 -4.00 -2.45 -21.51
CA GLN A 32 -3.32 -1.48 -20.64
C GLN A 32 -2.33 -2.17 -19.70
N ARG A 33 -2.74 -3.26 -19.02
CA ARG A 33 -1.85 -4.05 -18.15
C ARG A 33 -0.61 -4.55 -18.88
N ARG A 34 -0.76 -5.02 -20.13
CA ARG A 34 0.36 -5.46 -20.96
C ARG A 34 1.31 -4.32 -21.35
N HIS A 35 0.78 -3.16 -21.74
CA HIS A 35 1.61 -2.00 -22.09
C HIS A 35 2.37 -1.46 -20.88
N TYR A 36 1.71 -1.40 -19.72
CA TYR A 36 2.35 -1.01 -18.47
C TYR A 36 3.46 -1.97 -18.05
N LYS A 37 3.23 -3.30 -18.09
CA LYS A 37 4.28 -4.28 -17.80
C LYS A 37 5.49 -4.16 -18.73
N LYS A 38 5.27 -3.81 -20.00
CA LYS A 38 6.36 -3.56 -20.97
C LYS A 38 7.11 -2.26 -20.66
N SER A 39 6.43 -1.19 -20.25
CA SER A 39 7.08 0.08 -19.87
C SER A 39 7.97 -0.04 -18.64
N GLN A 40 7.66 -0.97 -17.73
CA GLN A 40 8.52 -1.25 -16.58
C GLN A 40 9.78 -2.05 -16.93
N LYS A 41 9.80 -2.78 -18.05
CA LYS A 41 10.88 -3.72 -18.41
C LYS A 41 11.86 -3.20 -19.46
N SER A 42 11.48 -2.19 -20.25
CA SER A 42 12.34 -1.67 -21.32
C SER A 42 12.24 -0.16 -21.42
N ASN A 43 13.34 0.51 -21.73
CA ASN A 43 13.38 1.96 -22.01
C ASN A 43 12.81 2.31 -23.41
N LYS A 44 12.01 1.41 -24.01
CA LYS A 44 11.45 1.54 -25.36
C LYS A 44 10.13 2.30 -25.34
N LEU A 45 9.82 3.01 -26.43
CA LEU A 45 8.56 3.73 -26.60
C LEU A 45 7.36 2.79 -26.36
N CYS A 46 6.59 3.07 -25.32
CA CYS A 46 5.39 2.32 -24.95
C CYS A 46 4.16 3.18 -25.24
N ASN A 47 3.11 2.60 -25.82
CA ASN A 47 1.84 3.29 -26.12
C ASN A 47 1.01 3.68 -24.87
N ILE A 48 1.61 3.68 -23.68
CA ILE A 48 0.98 4.11 -22.43
C ILE A 48 1.75 5.32 -21.89
N THR A 49 1.09 6.48 -21.90
CA THR A 49 1.69 7.74 -21.43
C THR A 49 1.62 7.84 -19.92
N LYS A 50 2.42 8.72 -19.31
CA LYS A 50 2.41 8.93 -17.85
C LYS A 50 1.05 9.43 -17.36
N GLU A 51 0.40 10.27 -18.16
CA GLU A 51 -0.92 10.85 -17.88
C GLU A 51 -1.99 9.75 -17.84
N ARG A 52 -1.95 8.81 -18.80
CA ARG A 52 -2.88 7.65 -18.81
C ARG A 52 -2.68 6.77 -17.59
N ILE A 53 -1.43 6.53 -17.19
CA ILE A 53 -1.14 5.75 -15.98
C ILE A 53 -1.69 6.48 -14.75
N GLN A 54 -1.49 7.79 -14.65
CA GLN A 54 -1.98 8.58 -13.52
C GLN A 54 -3.51 8.57 -13.43
N LEU A 55 -4.21 8.74 -14.56
CA LEU A 55 -5.67 8.66 -14.61
C LEU A 55 -6.20 7.30 -14.14
N LEU A 56 -5.56 6.22 -14.57
CA LEU A 56 -5.91 4.86 -14.14
C LEU A 56 -5.62 4.65 -12.66
N ASN A 57 -4.48 5.12 -12.15
CA ASN A 57 -4.17 5.03 -10.72
C ASN A 57 -5.16 5.82 -9.85
N ASN A 58 -5.63 6.98 -10.33
CA ASN A 58 -6.56 7.83 -9.58
C ASN A 58 -7.92 7.16 -9.34
N ILE A 59 -8.30 6.20 -10.17
CA ILE A 59 -9.52 5.39 -10.03
C ILE A 59 -9.24 4.01 -9.43
N GLY A 60 -8.08 3.82 -8.79
CA GLY A 60 -7.72 2.56 -8.13
C GLY A 60 -7.39 1.42 -9.10
N PHE A 61 -7.02 1.71 -10.35
CA PHE A 61 -6.76 0.66 -11.35
C PHE A 61 -5.61 -0.26 -10.96
N GLU A 62 -5.92 -1.56 -10.91
CA GLU A 62 -4.93 -2.57 -10.55
C GLU A 62 -4.25 -3.17 -11.80
N TRP A 63 -2.94 -2.96 -11.87
CA TRP A 63 -2.10 -3.39 -12.99
C TRP A 63 -1.82 -4.91 -13.01
N SER A 64 -2.08 -5.62 -11.90
CA SER A 64 -1.82 -7.06 -11.75
C SER A 64 -2.85 -7.69 -10.81
N LEU A 65 -3.78 -8.49 -11.35
CA LEU A 65 -4.82 -9.17 -10.57
C LEU A 65 -4.25 -10.21 -9.59
N ILE A 66 -3.23 -10.97 -10.01
CA ILE A 66 -2.56 -11.96 -9.13
C ILE A 66 -1.98 -11.27 -7.90
N SER A 67 -1.39 -10.10 -8.08
CA SER A 67 -0.83 -9.33 -6.96
C SER A 67 -1.91 -8.79 -6.03
N SER A 68 -3.15 -8.68 -6.51
CA SER A 68 -4.29 -8.19 -5.76
C SER A 68 -4.98 -9.27 -4.97
N GLU A 69 -5.19 -10.44 -5.56
CA GLU A 69 -5.64 -11.62 -4.83
C GLU A 69 -4.69 -11.95 -3.67
N LEU A 70 -3.37 -11.89 -3.92
CA LEU A 70 -2.37 -12.03 -2.87
C LEU A 70 -2.44 -10.90 -1.82
N TRP A 71 -2.79 -9.68 -2.22
CA TRP A 71 -2.97 -8.58 -1.28
C TRP A 71 -4.16 -8.86 -0.35
N ASP A 72 -5.28 -9.30 -0.90
CA ASP A 72 -6.50 -9.61 -0.15
C ASP A 72 -6.27 -10.76 0.85
N VAL A 73 -5.53 -11.80 0.44
CA VAL A 73 -5.14 -12.91 1.33
C VAL A 73 -4.30 -12.39 2.51
N ARG A 74 -3.27 -11.57 2.24
CA ARG A 74 -2.42 -11.00 3.30
C ARG A 74 -3.15 -10.01 4.18
N TYR A 75 -4.12 -9.27 3.63
CA TYR A 75 -4.98 -8.41 4.42
C TYR A 75 -5.84 -9.21 5.39
N LYS A 76 -6.42 -10.34 4.95
CA LYS A 76 -7.16 -11.24 5.85
C LYS A 76 -6.27 -11.80 6.96
N GLU A 77 -5.04 -12.20 6.65
CA GLU A 77 -4.06 -12.63 7.66
C GLU A 77 -3.74 -11.51 8.66
N LEU A 78 -3.63 -10.26 8.19
CA LEU A 78 -3.43 -9.11 9.07
C LEU A 78 -4.64 -8.87 9.98
N VAL A 79 -5.87 -9.00 9.46
CA VAL A 79 -7.09 -8.90 10.28
C VAL A 79 -7.10 -9.97 11.35
N SER A 80 -6.76 -11.22 11.01
CA SER A 80 -6.61 -12.29 12.01
C SER A 80 -5.55 -11.96 13.06
N TYR A 81 -4.40 -11.41 12.65
CA TYR A 81 -3.37 -10.96 13.58
C TYR A 81 -3.90 -9.87 14.53
N VAL A 82 -4.61 -8.85 14.01
CA VAL A 82 -5.18 -7.78 14.84
C VAL A 82 -6.19 -8.34 15.83
N ASN A 83 -7.01 -9.32 15.44
CA ASN A 83 -7.96 -9.97 16.33
C ASN A 83 -7.27 -10.77 17.45
N GLU A 84 -6.10 -11.34 17.17
CA GLU A 84 -5.33 -12.15 18.13
C GLU A 84 -4.48 -11.29 19.09
N PHE A 85 -3.79 -10.28 18.56
CA PHE A 85 -2.81 -9.48 19.30
C PHE A 85 -3.32 -8.10 19.72
N GLY A 86 -4.47 -7.66 19.21
CA GLY A 86 -5.11 -6.38 19.53
C GLY A 86 -4.54 -5.16 18.80
N ASP A 87 -3.48 -5.33 18.00
CA ASP A 87 -2.89 -4.26 17.19
C ASP A 87 -2.39 -4.75 15.83
N ALA A 88 -2.07 -3.80 14.93
CA ALA A 88 -1.52 -4.08 13.60
C ALA A 88 0.01 -3.96 13.55
N ARG A 89 0.71 -4.07 14.70
CA ARG A 89 2.17 -3.89 14.83
C ARG A 89 2.92 -5.20 14.56
N VAL A 90 2.64 -5.83 13.42
CA VAL A 90 3.31 -7.07 13.01
C VAL A 90 4.84 -6.87 12.93
N PRO A 91 5.64 -7.69 13.63
CA PRO A 91 7.09 -7.68 13.51
C PRO A 91 7.55 -8.01 12.09
N LYS A 92 8.65 -7.37 11.62
CA LYS A 92 9.20 -7.65 10.29
C LYS A 92 9.57 -9.13 10.10
N ARG A 93 10.06 -9.77 11.17
CA ARG A 93 10.40 -11.20 11.22
C ARG A 93 9.41 -11.93 12.12
N PHE A 94 8.12 -11.84 11.79
CA PHE A 94 7.10 -12.57 12.52
C PHE A 94 7.28 -14.07 12.29
N ALA A 95 7.48 -14.84 13.36
CA ALA A 95 7.89 -16.24 13.29
C ALA A 95 6.78 -17.13 12.72
N ASP A 96 5.54 -16.92 13.18
CA ASP A 96 4.40 -17.75 12.80
C ASP A 96 3.95 -17.49 11.36
N ASN A 97 4.16 -16.27 10.87
CA ASN A 97 3.94 -15.93 9.46
C ASN A 97 4.97 -14.90 8.94
N PRO A 98 6.13 -15.38 8.45
CA PRO A 98 7.18 -14.51 7.91
C PRO A 98 6.73 -13.70 6.68
N PHE A 99 5.77 -14.23 5.92
CA PHE A 99 5.24 -13.55 4.73
C PHE A 99 4.42 -12.32 5.11
N LEU A 100 3.61 -12.41 6.16
CA LEU A 100 2.85 -11.28 6.69
C LEU A 100 3.77 -10.16 7.18
N GLY A 101 4.80 -10.49 7.98
CA GLY A 101 5.75 -9.48 8.47
C GLY A 101 6.48 -8.74 7.34
N SER A 102 6.87 -9.46 6.29
CA SER A 102 7.47 -8.87 5.08
C SER A 102 6.48 -8.01 4.29
N TRP A 103 5.23 -8.47 4.17
CA TRP A 103 4.16 -7.78 3.46
C TRP A 103 3.77 -6.47 4.15
N VAL A 104 3.59 -6.47 5.48
CA VAL A 104 3.30 -5.28 6.30
C VAL A 104 4.39 -4.21 6.12
N ASN A 105 5.65 -4.62 6.21
CA ASN A 105 6.78 -3.70 5.97
C ASN A 105 6.79 -3.15 4.52
N THR A 106 6.35 -3.96 3.56
CA THR A 106 6.21 -3.54 2.16
C THR A 106 5.11 -2.49 1.99
N GLN A 107 3.97 -2.64 2.67
CA GLN A 107 2.90 -1.63 2.66
C GLN A 107 3.40 -0.29 3.22
N ARG A 108 4.07 -0.30 4.39
CA ARG A 108 4.67 0.92 4.99
C ARG A 108 5.62 1.63 4.04
N ARG A 109 6.47 0.88 3.33
CA ARG A 109 7.40 1.42 2.34
C ARG A 109 6.67 2.02 1.13
N HIS A 110 5.63 1.36 0.64
CA HIS A 110 4.84 1.88 -0.50
C HIS A 110 4.08 3.15 -0.12
N TYR A 111 3.49 3.21 1.06
CA TYR A 111 2.85 4.42 1.57
C TYR A 111 3.85 5.57 1.74
N LYS A 112 5.01 5.33 2.35
CA LYS A 112 6.05 6.37 2.45
C LYS A 112 6.51 6.91 1.10
N LYS A 113 6.54 6.05 0.07
CA LYS A 113 6.86 6.46 -1.31
C LYS A 113 5.73 7.28 -1.95
N SER A 114 4.47 6.93 -1.69
CA SER A 114 3.31 7.67 -2.21
C SER A 114 3.24 9.08 -1.63
N GLN A 115 3.68 9.26 -0.38
CA GLN A 115 3.74 10.59 0.24
C GLN A 115 4.88 11.48 -0.31
N LYS A 116 5.98 10.89 -0.78
CA LYS A 116 7.21 11.64 -1.13
C LYS A 116 7.34 12.01 -2.59
N SER A 117 6.48 11.48 -3.47
CA SER A 117 6.62 11.74 -4.90
C SER A 117 5.33 11.43 -5.65
N ASN A 118 5.10 12.16 -6.74
CA ASN A 118 4.14 11.84 -7.80
C ASN A 118 4.54 10.57 -8.60
N LYS A 119 5.31 9.67 -7.96
CA LYS A 119 5.88 8.47 -8.57
C LYS A 119 4.90 7.33 -8.35
N LEU A 120 4.85 6.43 -9.32
CA LEU A 120 3.96 5.29 -9.29
C LEU A 120 4.17 4.45 -8.03
N CYS A 121 3.13 4.38 -7.20
CA CYS A 121 3.12 3.58 -5.99
C CYS A 121 2.09 2.46 -6.17
N ASN A 122 2.48 1.25 -5.78
CA ASN A 122 1.65 0.05 -5.96
C ASN A 122 0.65 -0.15 -4.80
N ILE A 123 0.31 0.93 -4.11
CA ILE A 123 -0.69 0.95 -3.04
C ILE A 123 -1.77 1.95 -3.44
N THR A 124 -3.02 1.48 -3.50
CA THR A 124 -4.17 2.29 -3.91
C THR A 124 -4.77 3.01 -2.69
N LYS A 125 -5.64 3.99 -2.92
CA LYS A 125 -6.31 4.72 -1.84
C LYS A 125 -7.22 3.81 -1.02
N GLU A 126 -7.89 2.89 -1.69
CA GLU A 126 -8.80 1.91 -1.10
C GLU A 126 -8.03 0.98 -0.15
N ARG A 127 -6.85 0.49 -0.57
CA ARG A 127 -5.97 -0.32 0.28
C ARG A 127 -5.44 0.44 1.48
N ILE A 128 -5.15 1.74 1.32
CA ILE A 128 -4.78 2.60 2.44
C ILE A 128 -5.94 2.70 3.43
N GLN A 129 -7.16 2.92 2.95
CA GLN A 129 -8.34 3.02 3.79
C GLN A 129 -8.60 1.72 4.55
N LEU A 130 -8.61 0.58 3.86
CA LEU A 130 -8.77 -0.75 4.49
C LEU A 130 -7.77 -1.01 5.62
N LEU A 131 -6.53 -0.54 5.45
CA LEU A 131 -5.51 -0.65 6.48
C LEU A 131 -5.75 0.36 7.63
N ASN A 132 -6.16 1.59 7.33
CA ASN A 132 -6.52 2.56 8.37
C ASN A 132 -7.69 2.08 9.24
N ASP A 133 -8.70 1.44 8.63
CA ASP A 133 -9.91 0.97 9.31
C ASP A 133 -9.61 -0.08 10.39
N ILE A 134 -8.49 -0.79 10.28
CA ILE A 134 -8.02 -1.77 11.28
C ILE A 134 -6.92 -1.21 12.20
N GLY A 135 -6.76 0.11 12.24
CA GLY A 135 -5.77 0.77 13.09
C GLY A 135 -4.31 0.58 12.62
N PHE A 136 -4.07 0.39 11.32
CA PHE A 136 -2.73 0.14 10.81
C PHE A 136 -1.77 1.33 10.98
N GLU A 137 -0.72 1.13 11.76
CA GLU A 137 0.33 2.13 11.93
C GLU A 137 1.34 2.12 10.77
N TRP A 138 1.31 3.19 9.98
CA TRP A 138 2.22 3.40 8.86
C TRP A 138 3.66 3.72 9.28
N SER A 139 3.87 4.20 10.50
CA SER A 139 5.17 4.49 11.09
C SER A 139 5.26 3.91 12.50
N LEU A 140 6.04 2.84 12.67
CA LEU A 140 6.35 2.26 13.98
C LEU A 140 7.49 2.97 14.72
N ARG A 141 8.17 3.93 14.06
CA ARG A 141 9.01 4.85 14.83
C ARG A 141 8.05 5.80 15.50
N SER A 142 8.06 5.83 16.83
CA SER A 142 7.65 7.01 17.58
C SER A 142 8.42 8.18 16.96
N ILE A 143 7.74 8.98 16.14
CA ILE A 143 8.18 10.35 15.93
C ILE A 143 7.74 11.05 17.22
N GLU A 144 8.34 10.67 18.35
CA GLU A 144 8.38 11.61 19.45
C GLU A 144 9.15 12.79 18.86
N PRO A 145 8.54 13.98 18.77
CA PRO A 145 9.24 15.16 18.33
C PRO A 145 10.56 15.24 19.11
N TRP A 146 11.64 15.62 18.44
CA TRP A 146 12.94 15.83 19.08
C TRP A 146 12.81 16.64 20.39
N ASP A 147 11.89 17.61 20.38
CA ASP A 147 11.57 18.46 21.52
C ASP A 147 11.04 17.70 22.76
N VAL A 148 10.30 16.61 22.57
CA VAL A 148 9.80 15.78 23.67
C VAL A 148 10.94 14.97 24.28
N ARG A 149 11.74 14.31 23.43
CA ARG A 149 12.93 13.54 23.88
C ARG A 149 13.99 14.43 24.54
N CYS A 150 14.16 15.66 24.03
CA CYS A 150 15.01 16.66 24.67
C CYS A 150 14.46 17.11 26.01
N LYS A 151 13.14 17.33 26.14
CA LYS A 151 12.53 17.67 27.45
C LYS A 151 12.71 16.55 28.45
N GLU A 152 12.53 15.29 28.05
CA GLU A 152 12.77 14.13 28.90
C GLU A 152 14.23 14.06 29.35
N LEU A 153 15.18 14.25 28.43
CA LEU A 153 16.61 14.27 28.77
C LEU A 153 16.98 15.45 29.69
N VAL A 154 16.39 16.63 29.47
CA VAL A 154 16.58 17.80 30.35
C VAL A 154 16.06 17.51 31.75
N ASN A 155 14.89 16.88 31.86
CA ASN A 155 14.34 16.49 33.16
C ASN A 155 15.21 15.43 33.84
N TYR A 156 15.70 14.44 33.09
CA TYR A 156 16.61 13.42 33.60
C TYR A 156 17.93 14.01 34.09
N VAL A 157 18.53 14.94 33.35
CA VAL A 157 19.77 15.63 33.77
C VAL A 157 19.53 16.50 35.00
N LYS A 158 18.35 17.13 35.14
CA LYS A 158 17.99 17.87 36.35
C LYS A 158 17.88 16.95 37.57
N GLU A 159 17.37 15.75 37.39
CA GLU A 159 17.13 14.79 38.47
C GLU A 159 18.40 14.04 38.88
N PHE A 160 19.21 13.60 37.92
CA PHE A 160 20.36 12.72 38.15
C PHE A 160 21.73 13.41 37.97
N GLY A 161 21.74 14.68 37.56
CA GLY A 161 22.96 15.48 37.37
C GLY A 161 23.83 15.06 36.18
N HIS A 162 23.42 14.06 35.39
CA HIS A 162 24.18 13.56 34.25
C HIS A 162 23.28 13.01 33.13
N ALA A 163 23.80 12.96 31.91
CA ALA A 163 23.08 12.45 30.74
C ALA A 163 23.30 10.95 30.46
N ARG A 164 23.81 10.18 31.43
CA ARG A 164 23.91 8.71 31.32
C ARG A 164 22.56 8.09 31.63
N VAL A 165 21.73 8.00 30.60
CA VAL A 165 20.45 7.27 30.63
C VAL A 165 20.75 5.77 30.50
N PRO A 166 20.21 4.89 31.38
CA PRO A 166 20.46 3.44 31.36
C PRO A 166 19.97 2.73 30.09
#